data_AF-A0A4P9Y9F1-F1
#
_entry.id   AF-A0A4P9Y9F1-F1
#
_cell.length_a   1.000
_cell.length_b   1.000
_cell.length_c   1.000
_cell.angle_alpha   90.00
_cell.angle_beta   90.00
_cell.angle_gamma   90.00
#
_symmetry.space_group_name_H-M   'P 1'
#
loop_
_entity.id
_entity.type
_entity.pdbx_description
1 polymer ?
#
loop_
_entity_poly.entity_id
_entity_poly.type
_entity_poly.pdbx_seq_one_letter_code
_entity_poly.pdbx_strand_id
1 'polypeptide(L)'
;MSLETDSVLQWDTQKVFDWINSCGFGPYAPYFVDQRVTGDVLVHLAYDTLQDLHVESVGHRISLLKAIYDLKCAHHVEVDSEEF
;
A
#
# COMPACT_ATOMS: atom_id res chain seq x y z
N MET A 1 8.01 -26.77 7.97
CA MET A 1 7.84 -25.34 8.29
C MET A 1 6.97 -24.77 7.20
N SER A 2 5.68 -24.53 7.48
CA SER A 2 4.86 -23.73 6.58
C SER A 2 5.38 -22.30 6.69
N LEU A 3 5.80 -21.71 5.59
CA LEU A 3 5.93 -20.26 5.50
C LEU A 3 4.49 -19.75 5.55
N GLU A 4 3.98 -19.49 6.75
CA GLU A 4 2.78 -18.67 6.89
C GLU A 4 3.15 -17.30 6.35
N THR A 5 2.86 -17.07 5.06
CA THR A 5 2.90 -15.74 4.46
C THR A 5 1.91 -14.90 5.23
N ASP A 6 2.42 -14.03 6.08
CA ASP A 6 1.63 -13.07 6.81
C ASP A 6 0.75 -12.28 5.83
N SER A 7 -0.57 -12.40 6.00
CA SER A 7 -1.54 -11.81 5.08
C SER A 7 -1.44 -10.29 5.14
N VAL A 8 -1.33 -9.63 3.98
CA VAL A 8 -1.36 -8.16 3.89
C VAL A 8 -2.60 -7.58 4.56
N LEU A 9 -3.74 -8.29 4.52
CA LEU A 9 -4.99 -7.87 5.16
C LEU A 9 -4.93 -7.82 6.69
N GLN A 10 -3.85 -8.30 7.31
CA GLN A 10 -3.63 -8.29 8.76
C GLN A 10 -2.51 -7.33 9.17
N TRP A 11 -1.95 -6.57 8.23
CA TRP A 11 -0.91 -5.61 8.55
C TRP A 11 -1.46 -4.45 9.36
N ASP A 12 -0.79 -4.16 10.48
CA ASP A 12 -0.98 -2.91 11.21
C ASP A 12 -0.30 -1.73 10.48
N THR A 13 -0.50 -0.53 11.02
CA THR A 13 0.07 0.70 10.47
C THR A 13 1.60 0.70 10.44
N GLN A 14 2.25 0.00 11.38
CA GLN A 14 3.72 -0.07 11.43
C GLN A 14 4.25 -0.93 10.29
N LYS A 15 3.59 -2.05 10.00
CA LYS A 15 3.98 -2.91 8.90
C LYS A 15 3.73 -2.28 7.53
N VAL A 16 2.65 -1.48 7.40
CA VAL A 16 2.44 -0.61 6.23
C VAL A 16 3.57 0.42 6.13
N PHE A 17 3.95 1.08 7.22
CA PHE A 17 5.08 2.03 7.22
C PHE A 17 6.37 1.38 6.71
N ASP A 18 6.72 0.20 7.23
CA ASP A 18 7.93 -0.52 6.83
C ASP A 18 7.90 -0.91 5.36
N TRP A 19 6.74 -1.35 4.87
CA TRP A 19 6.54 -1.68 3.46
C TRP A 19 6.71 -0.45 2.55
N ILE A 20 6.08 0.68 2.87
CA ILE A 20 6.22 1.94 2.10
C ILE A 20 7.70 2.36 2.03
N ASN A 21 8.45 2.23 3.13
CA ASN A 21 9.90 2.49 3.13
C ASN A 21 10.65 1.52 2.21
N SER A 22 10.31 0.23 2.25
CA SER A 22 10.94 -0.80 1.41
C SER A 22 10.71 -0.57 -0.10
N CYS A 23 9.59 0.05 -0.47
CA CYS A 23 9.27 0.43 -1.84
C CYS A 23 10.01 1.70 -2.31
N GLY A 24 10.79 2.36 -1.45
CA GLY A 24 11.49 3.61 -1.76
C GLY A 24 10.64 4.88 -1.56
N PHE A 25 9.46 4.76 -0.93
CA PHE A 25 8.53 5.85 -0.67
C PHE A 25 8.58 6.34 0.78
N GLY A 26 9.70 6.12 1.48
CA GLY A 26 9.88 6.44 2.90
C GLY A 26 9.44 7.85 3.34
N PRO A 27 9.67 8.93 2.55
CA PRO A 27 9.17 10.26 2.90
C PRO A 27 7.64 10.35 3.06
N TYR A 28 6.88 9.45 2.45
CA TYR A 28 5.42 9.40 2.56
C TYR A 28 4.93 8.53 3.72
N ALA A 29 5.74 7.57 4.18
CA ALA A 29 5.33 6.58 5.17
C ALA A 29 4.72 7.18 6.47
N PRO A 30 5.21 8.31 7.02
CA PRO A 30 4.58 8.93 8.20
C PRO A 30 3.11 9.34 7.99
N TYR A 31 2.72 9.78 6.78
CA TYR A 31 1.34 10.18 6.49
C TYR A 31 0.39 8.97 6.49
N PHE A 32 0.86 7.80 6.06
CA PHE A 32 0.09 6.56 6.12
C PHE A 32 -0.16 6.15 7.58
N VAL A 33 0.82 6.35 8.47
CA VAL A 33 0.65 6.09 9.90
C VAL A 33 -0.31 7.10 10.53
N ASP A 34 -0.17 8.39 10.24
CA ASP A 34 -1.03 9.46 10.77
C ASP A 34 -2.50 9.23 10.40
N GLN A 35 -2.75 8.83 9.15
CA GLN A 35 -4.07 8.51 8.63
C GLN A 35 -4.53 7.06 8.95
N ARG A 36 -3.76 6.34 9.76
CA ARG A 36 -4.05 4.97 10.24
C ARG A 36 -4.32 3.96 9.12
N VAL A 37 -3.56 4.05 8.03
CA VAL A 37 -3.64 3.09 6.92
C VAL A 37 -3.11 1.74 7.38
N THR A 38 -4.01 0.78 7.58
CA THR A 38 -3.73 -0.64 7.77
C THR A 38 -3.68 -1.37 6.44
N GLY A 39 -3.25 -2.63 6.42
CA GLY A 39 -3.07 -3.36 5.17
C GLY A 39 -4.37 -3.64 4.40
N ASP A 40 -5.50 -3.79 5.09
CA ASP A 40 -6.81 -3.88 4.45
C ASP A 40 -7.21 -2.55 3.77
N VAL A 41 -6.81 -1.40 4.31
CA VAL A 41 -7.02 -0.09 3.67
C VAL A 41 -6.04 0.09 2.51
N LEU A 42 -4.78 -0.29 2.70
CA LEU A 42 -3.71 -0.15 1.73
C LEU A 42 -4.06 -0.77 0.37
N VAL A 43 -4.62 -1.98 0.37
CA VAL A 43 -4.96 -2.72 -0.86
C VAL A 43 -6.15 -2.15 -1.64
N HIS A 44 -6.84 -1.14 -1.08
CA HIS A 44 -7.96 -0.42 -1.70
C HIS A 44 -7.62 1.05 -1.99
N LEU A 45 -6.36 1.49 -1.81
CA LEU A 45 -6.01 2.87 -2.13
C LEU A 45 -6.07 3.11 -3.64
N ALA A 46 -6.79 4.18 -4.00
CA ALA A 46 -6.93 4.69 -5.34
C ALA A 46 -6.06 5.94 -5.57
N TYR A 47 -5.96 6.35 -6.83
CA TYR A 47 -5.14 7.50 -7.24
C TYR A 47 -5.45 8.79 -6.46
N ASP A 48 -6.73 9.13 -6.29
CA ASP A 48 -7.21 10.29 -5.55
C ASP A 48 -6.92 10.17 -4.06
N THR A 49 -7.13 8.99 -3.45
CA THR A 49 -6.79 8.78 -2.03
C THR A 49 -5.29 8.94 -1.73
N LEU A 50 -4.42 8.59 -2.68
CA LEU A 50 -2.97 8.83 -2.53
C LEU A 50 -2.63 10.32 -2.55
N GLN A 51 -3.39 11.13 -3.28
CA GLN A 51 -3.23 12.58 -3.26
C GLN A 51 -3.60 13.15 -1.89
N ASP A 52 -4.69 12.66 -1.29
CA ASP A 52 -5.11 13.05 0.07
C ASP A 52 -4.10 12.61 1.14
N LEU A 53 -3.33 11.54 0.87
CA LEU A 53 -2.19 11.08 1.68
C LEU A 53 -0.88 11.84 1.37
N HIS A 54 -0.96 13.03 0.80
CA HIS A 54 0.18 13.90 0.44
C HIS A 54 1.14 13.35 -0.62
N VAL A 55 0.75 12.32 -1.39
CA VAL A 55 1.51 11.85 -2.55
C VAL A 55 1.15 12.71 -3.76
N GLU A 56 1.63 13.95 -3.80
CA GLU A 56 1.24 14.96 -4.80
C GLU A 56 1.83 14.74 -6.21
N SER A 57 2.97 14.04 -6.30
CA SER A 57 3.60 13.72 -7.59
C SER A 57 2.81 12.64 -8.33
N VAL A 58 2.33 12.97 -9.54
CA VAL A 58 1.65 12.02 -10.45
C VAL A 58 2.47 10.74 -10.64
N GLY A 59 3.78 10.87 -10.89
CA GLY A 59 4.66 9.73 -11.10
C GLY A 59 4.82 8.85 -9.87
N HIS A 60 4.84 9.45 -8.67
CA HIS A 60 4.89 8.69 -7.43
C HIS A 60 3.57 7.96 -7.16
N ARG A 61 2.41 8.58 -7.43
CA ARG A 61 1.12 7.91 -7.33
C ARG A 61 1.04 6.68 -8.22
N ILE A 62 1.40 6.81 -9.50
CA ILE A 62 1.40 5.68 -10.44
C ILE A 62 2.35 4.57 -9.96
N SER A 63 3.54 4.94 -9.49
CA SER A 63 4.54 3.98 -9.04
C SER A 63 4.10 3.25 -7.76
N LEU A 64 3.43 3.95 -6.85
CA LEU A 64 2.92 3.37 -5.61
C LEU A 64 1.68 2.50 -5.86
N LEU A 65 0.76 2.89 -6.74
CA LEU A 65 -0.36 2.04 -7.17
C LEU A 65 0.13 0.74 -7.80
N LYS A 66 1.18 0.81 -8.62
CA LYS A 66 1.82 -0.39 -9.17
C LYS A 66 2.40 -1.28 -8.06
N ALA A 67 3.08 -0.70 -7.07
CA ALA A 67 3.61 -1.46 -5.94
C ALA A 67 2.48 -2.11 -5.11
N ILE A 68 1.35 -1.43 -4.92
CA ILE A 68 0.16 -1.97 -4.24
C ILE A 68 -0.42 -3.14 -5.03
N TYR A 69 -0.52 -3.02 -6.36
CA TYR A 69 -0.96 -4.12 -7.22
C TYR A 69 -0.04 -5.35 -7.10
N ASP A 70 1.27 -5.14 -7.19
CA ASP A 70 2.25 -6.23 -7.05
C ASP A 70 2.14 -6.91 -5.67
N LEU A 71 1.87 -6.12 -4.62
CA LEU A 71 1.58 -6.62 -3.27
C LEU A 71 0.30 -7.46 -3.22
N LYS A 72 -0.80 -7.00 -3.84
CA LYS A 72 -2.06 -7.77 -3.93
C LYS A 72 -1.82 -9.12 -4.61
N CYS A 73 -1.09 -9.14 -5.73
CA CYS A 73 -0.74 -10.38 -6.42
C CYS A 73 0.11 -11.31 -5.55
N ALA A 74 1.13 -10.80 -4.86
CA ALA A 74 2.01 -11.61 -4.02
C ALA A 74 1.27 -12.25 -2.81
N HIS A 75 0.26 -11.56 -2.29
CA HIS A 75 -0.56 -12.03 -1.17
C HIS A 75 -1.88 -12.68 -1.59
N HIS A 76 -2.09 -12.92 -2.90
CA HIS A 76 -3.31 -13.52 -3.45
C HIS A 76 -4.60 -12.78 -3.04
N VAL A 77 -4.53 -11.45 -2.92
CA VAL A 77 -5.70 -10.58 -2.72
C VAL A 77 -6.40 -10.40 -4.06
N GLU A 78 -7.72 -10.53 -4.09
CA GLU A 78 -8.52 -10.29 -5.29
C GLU A 78 -8.26 -8.86 -5.81
N VAL A 79 -7.98 -8.74 -7.10
CA VAL A 79 -7.79 -7.46 -7.77
C VAL A 79 -9.01 -7.20 -8.63
N ASP A 80 -9.70 -6.09 -8.39
CA ASP A 80 -10.81 -5.70 -9.24
C ASP A 80 -10.25 -5.04 -10.51
N SER A 81 -10.70 -5.52 -11.66
CA SER A 81 -10.24 -5.07 -12.97
C SER A 81 -10.60 -3.61 -13.30
N GLU A 82 -11.34 -2.93 -12.42
CA GLU A 82 -11.78 -1.53 -12.56
C GLU A 82 -10.90 -0.53 -11.77
N GLU A 83 -9.86 -0.99 -11.06
CA GLU A 83 -9.00 -0.16 -10.20
C GLU A 83 -7.84 0.56 -10.95
N PHE A 84 -7.82 0.56 -12.29
CA PHE A 84 -6.75 1.16 -13.13
C PHE A 84 -7.23 2.23 -14.10
#